data_AF-A0A7S3WXA3-F1
#
_entry.id   AF-A0A7S3WXA3-F1
#
_cell.length_a   1.000
_cell.length_b   1.000
_cell.length_c   1.000
_cell.angle_alpha   90.00
_cell.angle_beta   90.00
_cell.angle_gamma   90.00
#
_symmetry.space_group_name_H-M   'P 1'
#
loop_
_entity.id
_entity.type
_entity.pdbx_description
1 polymer ?
#
loop_
_entity_poly.entity_id
_entity_poly.type
_entity_poly.pdbx_seq_one_letter_code
_entity_poly.pdbx_strand_id
1 'polypeptide(L)'
;LVGVSLGARVVFHALEALAALEDGEGHGVVQDALLLAAPVTSNSARWERARAAVAGRFVNAYVAGNSALGSLYRSDHLTSKTCCGLQPVAVKGVEDYDATAHVAPDSDAYHFAIPAVLEAVCLLPGESGGRSEK
;
A
#
# COMPACT_ATOMS: atom_id res chain seq x y z
N LEU A 1 3.53 8.98 -1.96
CA LEU A 1 4.50 7.97 -1.48
C LEU A 1 4.15 6.61 -2.08
N VAL A 2 5.13 5.89 -2.61
CA VAL A 2 4.92 4.53 -3.14
C VAL A 2 5.91 3.61 -2.47
N GLY A 3 5.45 2.49 -1.93
CA GLY A 3 6.29 1.48 -1.33
C GLY A 3 5.92 0.10 -1.84
N VAL A 4 6.93 -0.75 -2.06
CA VAL A 4 6.77 -2.11 -2.59
C VAL A 4 7.53 -3.08 -1.71
N SER A 5 6.92 -4.22 -1.39
CA SER A 5 7.52 -5.26 -0.53
C SER A 5 8.09 -4.63 0.74
N LEU A 6 9.36 -4.84 1.08
CA LEU A 6 9.99 -4.25 2.27
C LEU A 6 9.97 -2.71 2.26
N GLY A 7 10.04 -2.08 1.08
CA GLY A 7 9.88 -0.63 0.95
C GLY A 7 8.49 -0.15 1.36
N ALA A 8 7.45 -0.96 1.15
CA ALA A 8 6.10 -0.67 1.64
C ALA A 8 6.05 -0.67 3.18
N ARG A 9 6.81 -1.55 3.83
CA ARG A 9 6.94 -1.54 5.30
C ARG A 9 7.63 -0.28 5.80
N VAL A 10 8.66 0.21 5.09
CA VAL A 10 9.31 1.49 5.40
C VAL A 10 8.31 2.65 5.27
N VAL A 11 7.59 2.73 4.16
CA VAL A 11 6.59 3.78 3.94
C VAL A 11 5.50 3.73 5.02
N PHE A 12 4.99 2.55 5.35
CA PHE A 12 3.97 2.42 6.39
C PHE A 12 4.45 2.94 7.76
N HIS A 13 5.65 2.56 8.18
CA HIS A 13 6.21 3.04 9.44
C HIS A 13 6.52 4.54 9.41
N ALA A 14 6.91 5.09 8.26
CA ALA A 14 7.06 6.53 8.09
C ALA A 14 5.71 7.24 8.27
N LEU A 15 4.61 6.71 7.72
CA LEU A 15 3.26 7.25 7.92
C LEU A 15 2.83 7.17 9.39
N GLU A 16 3.10 6.06 10.10
CA GLU A 16 2.85 5.96 11.54
C GLU A 16 3.67 7.00 12.33
N ALA A 17 4.92 7.24 11.95
CA ALA A 17 5.78 8.23 12.60
C ALA A 17 5.30 9.66 12.35
N LEU A 18 4.90 9.99 11.12
CA LEU A 18 4.30 11.29 10.79
C LEU A 18 3.01 11.54 11.57
N ALA A 19 2.13 10.53 11.62
CA ALA A 19 0.87 10.64 12.35
C ALA A 19 1.05 10.83 13.88
N ALA A 20 2.21 10.45 14.41
CA ALA A 20 2.55 10.55 15.83
C ALA A 20 3.33 11.82 16.20
N LEU A 21 3.59 12.73 15.25
CA LEU A 21 4.18 14.04 15.54
C LEU A 21 3.26 14.85 16.49
N GLU A 22 3.88 15.68 17.31
CA GLU A 22 3.19 16.53 18.27
C GLU A 22 2.20 17.47 17.57
N ASP A 23 1.13 17.84 18.27
CA ASP A 23 0.09 18.77 17.80
C ASP A 23 -0.56 18.41 16.44
N GLY A 24 -0.38 17.18 15.97
CA GLY A 24 -0.90 16.71 14.68
C GLY A 24 -0.17 17.28 13.46
N GLU A 25 1.06 17.77 13.62
CA GLU A 25 1.84 18.40 12.53
C GLU A 25 2.02 17.52 11.29
N GLY A 26 2.08 16.19 11.48
CA GLY A 26 2.20 15.24 10.37
C GLY A 26 0.87 14.77 9.80
N HIS A 27 -0.28 15.29 10.23
CA HIS A 27 -1.59 14.88 9.71
C HIS A 27 -1.84 15.50 8.34
N GLY A 28 -2.26 14.67 7.38
CA GLY A 28 -2.58 15.12 6.02
C GLY A 28 -1.39 15.64 5.19
N VAL A 29 -0.15 15.48 5.63
CA VAL A 29 1.03 15.99 4.90
C VAL A 29 1.35 15.19 3.64
N VAL A 30 0.96 13.91 3.60
CA VAL A 30 1.13 13.06 2.42
C VAL A 30 -0.12 13.14 1.56
N GLN A 31 0.01 13.59 0.31
CA GLN A 31 -1.13 13.64 -0.61
C GLN A 31 -1.67 12.23 -0.89
N ASP A 32 -0.91 11.36 -1.53
CA ASP A 32 -1.34 9.99 -1.81
C ASP A 32 -0.28 8.96 -1.39
N ALA A 33 -0.71 7.78 -0.95
CA ALA A 33 0.15 6.67 -0.54
C ALA A 33 -0.32 5.35 -1.17
N LEU A 34 0.61 4.57 -1.73
CA LEU A 34 0.36 3.21 -2.21
C LEU A 34 1.37 2.22 -1.63
N LEU A 35 0.85 1.11 -1.12
CA LEU A 35 1.61 0.01 -0.55
C LEU A 35 1.32 -1.26 -1.34
N LEU A 36 2.29 -1.74 -2.11
CA LEU A 36 2.18 -2.98 -2.87
C LEU A 36 2.84 -4.15 -2.13
N ALA A 37 2.10 -5.23 -1.95
CA ALA A 37 2.56 -6.47 -1.31
C ALA A 37 3.26 -6.22 0.04
N ALA A 38 2.66 -5.34 0.86
CA ALA A 38 3.30 -4.85 2.07
C ALA A 38 3.43 -5.93 3.18
N PRO A 39 4.63 -6.20 3.71
CA PRO A 39 4.84 -7.12 4.82
C PRO A 39 4.50 -6.44 6.16
N VAL A 40 3.29 -5.87 6.28
CA VAL A 40 2.79 -5.19 7.49
C VAL A 40 1.56 -5.92 8.02
N THR A 41 1.29 -5.81 9.32
CA THR A 41 0.10 -6.40 9.91
C THR A 41 -1.18 -5.68 9.44
N SER A 42 -2.26 -6.42 9.23
CA SER A 42 -3.61 -5.92 8.93
C SER A 42 -4.33 -5.38 10.18
N ASN A 43 -3.59 -4.95 11.20
CA ASN A 43 -4.16 -4.40 12.43
C ASN A 43 -4.81 -3.04 12.14
N SER A 44 -6.14 -2.98 12.22
CA SER A 44 -6.94 -1.80 11.88
C SER A 44 -6.50 -0.53 12.62
N ALA A 45 -6.18 -0.62 13.91
CA ALA A 45 -5.75 0.54 14.70
C ALA A 45 -4.42 1.15 14.19
N ARG A 46 -3.51 0.32 13.67
CA ARG A 46 -2.27 0.83 13.06
C ARG A 46 -2.53 1.57 11.76
N TRP A 47 -3.41 1.01 10.93
CA TRP A 47 -3.80 1.58 9.66
C TRP A 47 -4.61 2.86 9.83
N GLU A 48 -5.48 2.95 10.84
CA GLU A 48 -6.19 4.16 11.22
C GLU A 48 -5.22 5.29 11.62
N ARG A 49 -4.18 4.97 12.40
CA ARG A 49 -3.13 5.94 12.74
C ARG A 49 -2.35 6.37 11.50
N ALA A 50 -1.86 5.43 10.70
CA ALA A 50 -1.13 5.74 9.46
C ALA A 50 -1.99 6.55 8.48
N ARG A 51 -3.31 6.30 8.45
CA ARG A 51 -4.25 7.03 7.61
C ARG A 51 -4.33 8.52 7.95
N ALA A 52 -4.14 8.90 9.22
CA ALA A 52 -4.15 10.31 9.63
C ALA A 52 -3.05 11.13 8.93
N ALA A 53 -1.93 10.53 8.56
CA ALA A 53 -0.84 11.21 7.85
C ALA A 53 -1.12 11.46 6.36
N VAL A 54 -2.13 10.80 5.78
CA VAL A 54 -2.43 10.87 4.35
C VAL A 54 -3.71 11.70 4.12
N ALA A 55 -3.64 12.75 3.31
CA ALA A 55 -4.79 13.63 3.01
C ALA A 55 -5.67 13.06 1.89
N GLY A 56 -5.05 12.61 0.81
CA GLY A 56 -5.70 12.01 -0.35
C GLY A 56 -5.83 10.50 -0.19
N ARG A 57 -5.43 9.74 -1.20
CA ARG A 57 -5.72 8.32 -1.32
C ARG A 57 -4.69 7.48 -0.61
N PHE A 58 -5.15 6.48 0.14
CA PHE A 58 -4.27 5.50 0.78
C PHE A 58 -4.64 4.11 0.30
N VAL A 59 -3.81 3.52 -0.56
CA VAL A 59 -4.09 2.27 -1.26
C VAL A 59 -3.23 1.14 -0.71
N ASN A 60 -3.88 0.06 -0.28
CA ASN A 60 -3.28 -1.24 -0.03
C ASN A 60 -3.47 -2.14 -1.27
N ALA A 61 -2.41 -2.27 -2.08
CA ALA A 61 -2.39 -3.19 -3.21
C ALA A 61 -1.87 -4.55 -2.73
N TYR A 62 -2.77 -5.51 -2.51
CA TYR A 62 -2.42 -6.84 -2.00
C TYR A 62 -2.30 -7.86 -3.13
N VAL A 63 -1.48 -8.90 -2.93
CA VAL A 63 -1.31 -10.02 -3.87
C VAL A 63 -1.74 -11.29 -3.14
N ALA A 64 -2.98 -11.72 -3.36
CA ALA A 64 -3.52 -12.91 -2.72
C ALA A 64 -2.72 -14.14 -3.16
N GLY A 65 -2.42 -15.02 -2.20
CA GLY A 65 -1.71 -16.26 -2.48
C GLY A 65 -0.21 -16.11 -2.81
N ASN A 66 0.40 -14.94 -2.60
CA ASN A 66 1.84 -14.81 -2.77
C ASN A 66 2.59 -15.71 -1.76
N SER A 67 3.20 -16.76 -2.30
CA SER A 67 3.85 -17.83 -1.55
C SER A 67 5.20 -17.40 -0.97
N ALA A 68 5.90 -16.45 -1.61
CA ALA A 68 7.14 -15.87 -1.10
C ALA A 68 6.88 -14.97 0.12
N LEU A 69 5.93 -14.03 0.01
CA LEU A 69 5.50 -13.17 1.11
C LEU A 69 4.85 -13.98 2.25
N GLY A 70 4.05 -14.99 1.88
CA GLY A 70 3.47 -15.93 2.83
C GLY A 70 4.52 -16.74 3.61
N SER A 71 5.60 -17.17 2.95
CA SER A 71 6.70 -17.89 3.59
C SER A 71 7.51 -16.99 4.52
N LEU A 72 7.85 -15.78 4.08
CA LEU A 72 8.52 -14.78 4.92
C LEU A 72 7.75 -14.50 6.21
N TYR A 73 6.44 -14.27 6.12
CA TYR A 73 5.62 -14.03 7.32
C TYR A 73 5.58 -15.25 8.26
N ARG A 74 5.50 -16.47 7.71
CA ARG A 74 5.56 -17.70 8.53
C ARG A 74 6.90 -17.87 9.23
N SER A 75 8.01 -17.56 8.55
CA SER A 75 9.36 -17.62 9.12
C SER A 75 9.55 -16.62 10.27
N ASP A 76 8.92 -15.45 10.18
CA ASP A 76 8.90 -14.43 11.24
C ASP A 76 7.93 -14.76 12.40
N HIS A 77 7.41 -16.00 12.48
CA HIS A 77 6.41 -16.45 13.47
C HIS A 77 5.10 -15.63 13.46
N LEU A 78 4.89 -14.86 12.40
CA LEU A 78 3.66 -14.09 12.18
C LEU A 78 2.71 -14.94 11.33
N THR A 79 1.42 -14.86 11.62
CA THR A 79 0.45 -15.60 10.79
C THR A 79 0.34 -14.92 9.43
N SER A 80 0.44 -15.65 8.32
CA SER A 80 0.18 -15.08 6.98
C SER A 80 -1.22 -14.45 6.89
N LYS A 81 -2.15 -14.92 7.74
CA LYS A 81 -3.51 -14.38 7.94
C LYS A 81 -3.56 -12.98 8.54
N THR A 82 -2.46 -12.41 9.01
CA THR A 82 -2.41 -11.02 9.46
C THR A 82 -1.59 -10.13 8.54
N CYS A 83 -1.13 -10.60 7.37
CA CYS A 83 -0.35 -9.79 6.44
C CYS A 83 -1.28 -9.01 5.48
N CYS A 84 -1.21 -7.68 5.50
CA CYS A 84 -1.95 -6.81 4.57
C CYS A 84 -1.51 -6.95 3.11
N GLY A 85 -0.27 -7.36 2.85
CA GLY A 85 0.20 -7.62 1.49
C GLY A 85 -0.44 -8.87 0.84
N LEU A 86 -1.19 -9.67 1.61
CA LEU A 86 -1.88 -10.88 1.14
C LEU A 86 -3.41 -10.75 1.19
N GLN A 87 -3.95 -9.69 1.78
CA GLN A 87 -5.38 -9.56 2.03
C GLN A 87 -5.81 -8.10 2.27
N PRO A 88 -7.09 -7.78 2.11
CA PRO A 88 -7.61 -6.45 2.41
C PRO A 88 -7.53 -6.11 3.91
N VAL A 89 -7.44 -4.82 4.24
CA VAL A 89 -7.35 -4.33 5.63
C VAL A 89 -8.70 -3.79 6.15
N ALA A 90 -9.63 -3.44 5.26
CA ALA A 90 -10.99 -3.02 5.59
C ALA A 90 -11.07 -1.85 6.59
N VAL A 91 -10.19 -0.86 6.44
CA VAL A 91 -10.18 0.38 7.26
C VAL A 91 -10.78 1.52 6.46
N LYS A 92 -11.60 2.35 7.11
CA LYS A 92 -12.25 3.50 6.47
C LYS A 92 -11.18 4.48 5.92
N GLY A 93 -11.31 4.84 4.65
CA GLY A 93 -10.35 5.74 3.98
C GLY A 93 -9.09 5.04 3.47
N VAL A 94 -9.00 3.71 3.58
CA VAL A 94 -8.01 2.87 2.92
C VAL A 94 -8.70 2.14 1.76
N GLU A 95 -8.15 2.26 0.57
CA GLU A 95 -8.58 1.55 -0.63
C GLU A 95 -7.82 0.22 -0.72
N ASP A 96 -8.54 -0.90 -0.78
CA ASP A 96 -7.92 -2.21 -1.01
C ASP A 96 -8.00 -2.56 -2.51
N TYR A 97 -6.86 -2.84 -3.14
CA TYR A 97 -6.77 -3.23 -4.55
C TYR A 97 -6.14 -4.61 -4.69
N ASP A 98 -6.82 -5.50 -5.41
CA ASP A 98 -6.31 -6.84 -5.70
C ASP A 98 -5.34 -6.79 -6.89
N ALA A 99 -4.05 -6.89 -6.59
CA ALA A 99 -2.97 -6.91 -7.57
C ALA A 99 -2.56 -8.33 -7.99
N THR A 100 -3.31 -9.37 -7.62
CA THR A 100 -2.94 -10.78 -7.87
C THR A 100 -2.78 -11.10 -9.35
N ALA A 101 -3.58 -10.47 -10.22
CA ALA A 101 -3.47 -10.66 -11.67
C ALA A 101 -2.15 -10.12 -12.26
N HIS A 102 -1.44 -9.26 -11.53
CA HIS A 102 -0.23 -8.57 -12.02
C HIS A 102 1.07 -9.20 -11.52
N VAL A 103 1.01 -10.09 -10.52
CA VAL A 103 2.19 -10.69 -9.88
C VAL A 103 2.00 -12.19 -9.76
N ALA A 104 2.92 -12.97 -10.32
CA ALA A 104 2.87 -14.43 -10.19
C ALA A 104 3.03 -14.85 -8.70
N PRO A 105 2.32 -15.89 -8.23
CA PRO A 105 2.29 -16.27 -6.81
C PRO A 105 3.64 -16.64 -6.19
N ASP A 106 4.61 -17.08 -7.01
CA ASP A 106 5.96 -17.51 -6.64
C ASP A 106 7.02 -16.44 -6.94
N SER A 107 6.61 -15.26 -7.41
CA SER A 107 7.51 -14.21 -7.86
C SER A 107 7.62 -13.06 -6.85
N ASP A 108 8.84 -12.54 -6.72
CA ASP A 108 9.16 -11.27 -6.08
C ASP A 108 9.31 -10.12 -7.09
N ALA A 109 8.98 -10.38 -8.37
CA ALA A 109 9.12 -9.43 -9.46
C ALA A 109 7.98 -8.38 -9.47
N TYR A 110 7.67 -7.85 -8.28
CA TYR A 110 6.71 -6.78 -8.08
C TYR A 110 7.04 -5.56 -8.96
N HIS A 111 8.31 -5.35 -9.31
CA HIS A 111 8.76 -4.24 -10.15
C HIS A 111 8.13 -4.22 -11.54
N PHE A 112 7.79 -5.37 -12.13
CA PHE A 112 7.05 -5.41 -13.39
C PHE A 112 5.57 -5.05 -13.24
N ALA A 113 5.01 -5.26 -12.05
CA ALA A 113 3.62 -4.92 -11.74
C ALA A 113 3.44 -3.46 -11.33
N ILE A 114 4.50 -2.76 -10.89
CA ILE A 114 4.40 -1.37 -10.42
C ILE A 114 3.73 -0.46 -11.46
N PRO A 115 4.13 -0.43 -12.75
CA PRO A 115 3.50 0.46 -13.73
C PRO A 115 2.00 0.16 -13.89
N ALA A 116 1.65 -1.12 -14.03
CA ALA A 116 0.26 -1.56 -14.21
C ALA A 116 -0.61 -1.24 -12.98
N VAL A 117 -0.07 -1.43 -11.77
CA VAL A 117 -0.76 -1.09 -10.53
C VAL A 117 -0.93 0.42 -10.40
N LEU A 118 0.11 1.21 -10.65
CA LEU A 118 0.05 2.68 -10.57
C LEU A 118 -0.92 3.29 -11.57
N GLU A 119 -0.99 2.75 -12.78
CA GLU A 119 -1.97 3.13 -13.81
C GLU A 119 -3.38 2.71 -13.40
N ALA A 120 -3.57 1.46 -12.97
CA ALA A 120 -4.87 0.95 -12.54
C ALA A 120 -5.44 1.73 -11.35
N VAL A 121 -4.57 2.14 -10.42
CA VAL A 121 -4.97 2.97 -9.29
C VAL A 121 -4.93 4.46 -9.63
N CYS A 122 -4.64 4.89 -10.86
CA CYS A 122 -4.63 6.30 -11.29
C CYS A 122 -3.84 7.22 -10.32
N LEU A 123 -2.70 6.76 -9.81
CA LEU A 123 -1.83 7.56 -8.94
C LEU A 123 -0.75 8.32 -9.71
N LEU A 124 -0.67 8.11 -11.02
CA LEU A 124 0.03 9.01 -11.92
C LEU A 124 -0.99 10.06 -12.41
N PRO A 125 -0.61 11.34 -12.55
CA PRO A 125 -1.43 12.27 -13.29
C PRO A 125 -1.64 11.64 -14.67
N GLY A 126 -2.88 11.25 -14.97
CA GLY A 126 -3.22 10.85 -16.32
C GLY A 126 -2.75 11.98 -17.23
N GLU A 127 -2.09 11.64 -18.34
CA GLU A 127 -1.95 12.58 -19.44
C GLU A 127 -3.37 12.99 -19.80
N SER A 128 -3.81 14.10 -19.23
CA SER A 128 -5.11 14.68 -19.47
C SER A 128 -5.11 15.01 -20.94
N GLY A 129 -5.84 14.18 -21.70
CA GLY A 129 -6.02 14.31 -23.13
C GLY A 129 -6.26 15.78 -23.48
N GLY A 130 -5.53 16.23 -24.49
CA GLY A 130 -5.52 17.61 -24.93
C GLY A 130 -6.92 18.19 -24.95
N ARG A 131 -7.10 19.24 -24.14
CA ARG A 131 -8.23 20.15 -24.26
C ARG A 131 -8.19 20.73 -25.66
N SER A 132 -9.03 20.21 -26.55
CA SER A 132 -9.24 20.79 -27.86
C SER A 132 -9.96 22.12 -27.65
N GLU A 133 -9.18 23.21 -27.64
CA GLU A 133 -9.71 24.53 -27.88
C GLU A 133 -9.98 24.65 -29.39
N LYS A 134 -11.27 24.65 -29.73
CA LYS A 134 -11.81 25.28 -30.94
C LYS A 134 -13.07 26.03 -30.57
#